data_AF-A0ABC8T5E9-F1
#
_entry.id   AF-A0ABC8T5E9-F1
#
_cell.length_a   1.000
_cell.length_b   1.000
_cell.length_c   1.000
_cell.angle_alpha   90.00
_cell.angle_beta   90.00
_cell.angle_gamma   90.00
#
_symmetry.space_group_name_H-M   'P 1'
#
loop_
_entity.id
_entity.type
_entity.pdbx_description
1 polymer ?
#
loop_
_entity_poly.entity_id
_entity_poly.type
_entity_poly.pdbx_seq_one_letter_code
_entity_poly.pdbx_strand_id
1 'polypeptide(L)'
;SSLVDLPLKNYYRYVVPTMDDFSSTDYTVYGPKAFFANMPLSKTLTMNLDVPEPWLLEPVNAIHDLDNILLENLGNIRTLQAEFELEALVLTGHCTEKDHEPPRGLQLILGTKNTPHLVDTLVMANLGYWQMKVFPGVWYLQLAPGRSSDLYILREDKDDGSQDMPSSKRITIDDLRGKLVHLAVVKKKGKEQEKLLVSSDDDDHSQEKKKGNLKSWNTNFLKWATGLVGGSEHSQKGEGTSVEQGNSGRRGKTINIFSVASGHLYERFLKIMMLSVLNNTRRPVKFWFIKNYLSPQFKYVIPHMAKEYGFEYELITYKWPTWLHKQKEKQRIIWAYKILFLDVIFPLALEKVIFVDADQIVRADMGELYDMDLGGRPYGYTPFCDNNKDMDGYRFWKQGFWKEHLRGRPYHISALYVVDLLKFRETAAGDNLRVIYETLSKDPNSLSNLDQASEYSHWWFHFLNAFLSMPRPYCRVIRI
;
A
#
# COMPACT_ATOMS: atom_id res chain seq x y z
N SER A 1 -40.53 11.28 5.33
CA SER A 1 -39.78 10.04 5.02
C SER A 1 -39.45 10.00 3.54
N SER A 2 -38.24 10.40 3.14
CA SER A 2 -37.83 10.36 1.72
C SER A 2 -36.79 9.28 1.51
N LEU A 3 -37.24 8.06 1.26
CA LEU A 3 -36.39 7.00 0.71
C LEU A 3 -36.23 7.27 -0.79
N VAL A 4 -35.14 7.96 -1.16
CA VAL A 4 -34.75 8.20 -2.56
C VAL A 4 -34.09 6.95 -3.18
N ASP A 5 -33.67 6.01 -2.33
CA ASP A 5 -32.90 4.81 -2.70
C ASP A 5 -33.35 3.61 -1.85
N LEU A 6 -33.00 2.39 -2.30
CA LEU A 6 -33.32 1.15 -1.60
C LEU A 6 -32.68 1.14 -0.20
N PRO A 7 -33.47 0.92 0.87
CA PRO A 7 -32.98 0.98 2.24
C PRO A 7 -32.02 -0.17 2.59
N LEU A 8 -32.20 -1.32 1.94
CA LEU A 8 -31.38 -2.51 2.14
C LEU A 8 -30.83 -2.98 0.79
N LYS A 9 -29.51 -3.09 0.71
CA LYS A 9 -28.77 -3.50 -0.50
C LYS A 9 -27.92 -4.75 -0.28
N ASN A 10 -27.97 -5.35 0.91
CA ASN A 10 -27.14 -6.48 1.30
C ASN A 10 -27.93 -7.52 2.10
N TYR A 11 -27.44 -8.76 2.04
CA TYR A 11 -27.83 -9.85 2.92
C TYR A 11 -26.76 -9.98 4.00
N TYR A 12 -27.15 -10.16 5.25
CA TYR A 12 -26.21 -10.16 6.38
C TYR A 12 -26.47 -11.33 7.32
N ARG A 13 -25.39 -11.95 7.81
CA ARG A 13 -25.40 -12.98 8.84
C ARG A 13 -24.26 -12.72 9.80
N TYR A 14 -24.58 -12.67 11.09
CA TYR A 14 -23.59 -12.57 12.14
C TYR A 14 -23.18 -13.98 12.57
N VAL A 15 -21.87 -14.19 12.76
CA VAL A 15 -21.29 -15.51 13.03
C VAL A 15 -20.79 -15.54 14.47
N VAL A 16 -21.36 -16.43 15.28
CA VAL A 16 -20.94 -16.67 16.66
C VAL A 16 -20.81 -18.18 16.84
N PRO A 17 -19.71 -18.69 17.42
CA PRO A 17 -19.57 -20.11 17.69
C PRO A 17 -20.62 -20.60 18.67
N THR A 18 -21.20 -21.75 18.32
CA THR A 18 -22.19 -22.48 19.10
C THR A 18 -21.63 -23.84 19.49
N MET A 19 -22.24 -24.50 20.48
CA MET A 19 -21.80 -25.85 20.87
C MET A 19 -21.93 -26.88 19.72
N ASP A 20 -22.84 -26.64 18.78
CA ASP A 20 -23.04 -27.51 17.61
C ASP A 20 -21.90 -27.42 16.58
N ASP A 21 -21.04 -26.41 16.67
CA ASP A 21 -19.86 -26.27 15.82
C ASP A 21 -18.71 -27.19 16.27
N PHE A 22 -18.80 -27.80 17.44
CA PHE A 22 -17.80 -28.72 17.97
C PHE A 22 -18.29 -30.15 17.83
N SER A 23 -17.42 -31.03 17.37
CA SER A 23 -17.71 -32.46 17.35
C SER A 23 -17.96 -32.97 18.77
N SER A 24 -18.96 -33.84 18.88
CA SER A 24 -19.28 -34.52 20.15
C SER A 24 -18.43 -35.76 20.38
N THR A 25 -17.69 -36.23 19.35
CA THR A 25 -16.96 -37.51 19.38
C THR A 25 -15.45 -37.34 19.25
N ASP A 26 -14.98 -36.24 18.68
CA ASP A 26 -13.55 -35.93 18.52
C ASP A 26 -13.26 -34.44 18.69
N TYR A 27 -12.02 -34.03 18.45
CA TYR A 27 -11.59 -32.63 18.56
C TYR A 27 -11.85 -31.81 17.28
N THR A 28 -12.66 -32.30 16.35
CA THR A 28 -12.93 -31.57 15.11
C THR A 28 -13.89 -30.41 15.37
N VAL A 29 -13.65 -29.32 14.66
CA VAL A 29 -14.45 -28.09 14.73
C VAL A 29 -15.04 -27.86 13.34
N TYR A 30 -16.37 -27.87 13.24
CA TYR A 30 -17.15 -27.76 12.01
C TYR A 30 -17.63 -26.32 11.72
N GLY A 31 -17.31 -25.37 12.59
CA GLY A 31 -17.70 -23.96 12.47
C GLY A 31 -16.76 -23.00 13.21
N PRO A 32 -17.15 -21.73 13.42
CA PRO A 32 -18.45 -21.17 13.06
C PRO A 32 -18.51 -20.79 11.57
N LYS A 33 -19.67 -21.00 10.94
CA LYS A 33 -19.88 -20.75 9.50
C LYS A 33 -21.08 -19.86 9.23
N ALA A 34 -20.98 -19.00 8.22
CA ALA A 34 -22.13 -18.25 7.69
C ALA A 34 -22.77 -19.02 6.53
N PHE A 35 -24.05 -19.38 6.66
CA PHE A 35 -24.81 -20.02 5.58
C PHE A 35 -25.96 -19.13 5.10
N PHE A 36 -26.00 -18.89 3.79
CA PHE A 36 -27.04 -18.11 3.13
C PHE A 36 -27.89 -19.02 2.24
N ALA A 37 -29.08 -19.40 2.72
CA ALA A 37 -30.03 -20.19 1.96
C ALA A 37 -30.86 -19.32 0.99
N ASN A 38 -31.31 -19.90 -0.12
CA ASN A 38 -32.27 -19.31 -1.07
C ASN A 38 -31.88 -17.93 -1.60
N MET A 39 -30.58 -17.74 -1.88
CA MET A 39 -30.06 -16.51 -2.46
C MET A 39 -30.52 -16.35 -3.92
N PRO A 40 -30.71 -15.11 -4.42
CA PRO A 40 -31.19 -14.86 -5.77
C PRO A 40 -30.18 -15.37 -6.82
N LEU A 41 -30.67 -16.16 -7.78
CA LEU A 41 -29.80 -16.82 -8.76
C LEU A 41 -29.24 -15.88 -9.84
N SER A 42 -30.07 -14.97 -10.33
CA SER A 42 -29.79 -14.09 -11.48
C SER A 42 -29.21 -12.72 -11.10
N LYS A 43 -28.89 -12.51 -9.83
CA LYS A 43 -28.29 -11.24 -9.35
C LYS A 43 -26.81 -11.46 -9.08
N THR A 44 -25.99 -10.53 -9.56
CA THR A 44 -24.57 -10.50 -9.18
C THR A 44 -24.45 -10.11 -7.71
N LEU A 45 -23.73 -10.92 -6.96
CA LEU A 45 -23.48 -10.75 -5.54
C LEU A 45 -21.98 -10.58 -5.31
N THR A 46 -21.63 -9.83 -4.26
CA THR A 46 -20.27 -9.69 -3.77
C THR A 46 -20.23 -10.19 -2.33
N MET A 47 -19.30 -11.08 -2.02
CA MET A 47 -19.08 -11.56 -0.67
C MET A 47 -18.16 -10.58 0.07
N ASN A 48 -18.60 -10.12 1.24
CA ASN A 48 -17.84 -9.21 2.08
C ASN A 48 -17.93 -9.65 3.55
N LEU A 49 -16.87 -9.39 4.31
CA LEU A 49 -16.80 -9.68 5.74
C LEU A 49 -16.81 -8.38 6.54
N ASP A 50 -17.69 -8.33 7.53
CA ASP A 50 -17.73 -7.28 8.54
C ASP A 50 -17.07 -7.79 9.82
N VAL A 51 -15.90 -7.26 10.13
CA VAL A 51 -14.93 -7.88 11.05
C VAL A 51 -14.38 -6.87 12.03
N PRO A 52 -13.92 -7.30 13.22
CA PRO A 52 -13.27 -6.40 14.17
C PRO A 52 -12.12 -5.60 13.54
N GLU A 53 -11.96 -4.36 13.98
CA GLU A 53 -10.90 -3.45 13.51
C GLU A 53 -9.47 -4.01 13.64
N PRO A 54 -9.11 -4.80 14.67
CA PRO A 54 -7.78 -5.38 14.75
C PRO A 54 -7.53 -6.54 13.78
N TRP A 55 -8.56 -7.08 13.11
CA TRP A 55 -8.41 -8.32 12.35
C TRP A 55 -7.99 -8.06 10.91
N LEU A 56 -6.93 -8.71 10.46
CA LEU A 56 -6.56 -8.77 9.05
C LEU A 56 -6.89 -10.17 8.52
N LEU A 57 -7.88 -10.25 7.63
CA LEU A 57 -8.35 -11.52 7.08
C LEU A 57 -8.00 -11.62 5.61
N GLU A 58 -7.85 -12.86 5.15
CA GLU A 58 -7.70 -13.16 3.74
C GLU A 58 -8.53 -14.37 3.31
N PRO A 59 -9.00 -14.41 2.04
CA PRO A 59 -9.53 -15.64 1.48
C PRO A 59 -8.37 -16.62 1.25
N VAL A 60 -8.52 -17.83 1.76
CA VAL A 60 -7.53 -18.93 1.62
C VAL A 60 -8.03 -20.03 0.69
N ASN A 61 -9.34 -20.21 0.59
CA ASN A 61 -9.94 -21.19 -0.32
C ASN A 61 -11.22 -20.60 -0.94
N ALA A 62 -11.21 -20.44 -2.25
CA ALA A 62 -12.38 -20.00 -3.02
C ALA A 62 -12.19 -20.42 -4.48
N ILE A 63 -13.13 -21.22 -4.99
CA ILE A 63 -13.13 -21.66 -6.40
C ILE A 63 -13.70 -20.56 -7.31
N HIS A 64 -14.68 -19.82 -6.80
CA HIS A 64 -15.40 -18.80 -7.55
C HIS A 64 -14.89 -17.40 -7.22
N ASP A 65 -15.12 -16.47 -8.15
CA ASP A 65 -14.81 -15.05 -7.94
C ASP A 65 -15.78 -14.47 -6.90
N LEU A 66 -15.24 -14.12 -5.73
CA LEU A 66 -16.02 -13.59 -4.60
C LEU A 66 -16.58 -12.19 -4.86
N ASP A 67 -16.08 -11.49 -5.88
CA ASP A 67 -16.55 -10.16 -6.25
C ASP A 67 -17.73 -10.18 -7.21
N ASN A 68 -17.78 -11.22 -8.06
CA ASN A 68 -18.72 -11.34 -9.16
C ASN A 68 -19.47 -12.68 -9.08
N ILE A 69 -20.09 -12.96 -7.93
CA ILE A 69 -20.82 -14.21 -7.71
C ILE A 69 -22.14 -14.15 -8.48
N LEU A 70 -22.31 -15.07 -9.42
CA LEU A 70 -23.58 -15.30 -10.10
C LEU A 70 -23.99 -16.76 -9.90
N LEU A 71 -25.02 -17.00 -9.10
CA LEU A 71 -25.32 -18.35 -8.61
C LEU A 71 -25.92 -19.26 -9.71
N GLU A 72 -26.56 -18.71 -10.74
CA GLU A 72 -26.98 -19.49 -11.92
C GLU A 72 -25.79 -20.10 -12.69
N ASN A 73 -24.59 -19.52 -12.57
CA ASN A 73 -23.37 -20.03 -13.20
C ASN A 73 -22.72 -21.19 -12.43
N LEU A 74 -23.27 -21.60 -11.28
CA LEU A 74 -22.73 -22.72 -10.48
C LEU A 74 -22.96 -24.09 -11.14
N GLY A 75 -23.77 -24.16 -12.19
CA GLY A 75 -24.08 -25.40 -12.91
C GLY A 75 -24.70 -26.45 -11.98
N ASN A 76 -24.01 -27.58 -11.80
CA ASN A 76 -24.49 -28.70 -10.97
C ASN A 76 -24.19 -28.51 -9.47
N ILE A 77 -23.40 -27.52 -9.09
CA ILE A 77 -22.98 -27.30 -7.71
C ILE A 77 -24.09 -26.51 -6.99
N ARG A 78 -24.61 -27.05 -5.88
CA ARG A 78 -25.70 -26.44 -5.12
C ARG A 78 -25.26 -25.34 -4.16
N THR A 79 -23.97 -25.28 -3.82
CA THR A 79 -23.46 -24.38 -2.77
C THR A 79 -22.08 -23.86 -3.15
N LEU A 80 -21.94 -22.54 -3.17
CA LEU A 80 -20.65 -21.87 -3.23
C LEU A 80 -20.06 -21.81 -1.83
N GLN A 81 -18.80 -22.20 -1.68
CA GLN A 81 -18.05 -22.15 -0.43
C GLN A 81 -16.82 -21.24 -0.61
N ALA A 82 -16.51 -20.50 0.45
CA ALA A 82 -15.30 -19.71 0.59
C ALA A 82 -14.82 -19.82 2.05
N GLU A 83 -13.52 -19.98 2.24
CA GLU A 83 -12.88 -20.06 3.54
C GLU A 83 -11.91 -18.89 3.70
N PHE A 84 -11.93 -18.31 4.89
CA PHE A 84 -11.12 -17.16 5.25
C PHE A 84 -10.28 -17.50 6.48
N GLU A 85 -9.08 -16.92 6.53
CA GLU A 85 -8.16 -17.07 7.64
C GLU A 85 -7.86 -15.71 8.26
N LEU A 86 -7.77 -15.66 9.60
CA LEU A 86 -7.21 -14.52 10.31
C LEU A 86 -5.69 -14.54 10.13
N GLU A 87 -5.21 -13.90 9.07
CA GLU A 87 -3.79 -13.82 8.72
C GLU A 87 -2.98 -13.19 9.86
N ALA A 88 -3.44 -12.06 10.39
CA ALA A 88 -2.71 -11.31 11.40
C ALA A 88 -3.64 -10.39 12.20
N LEU A 89 -3.13 -9.89 13.32
CA LEU A 89 -3.72 -8.76 14.01
C LEU A 89 -3.03 -7.46 13.57
N VAL A 90 -3.76 -6.36 13.66
CA VAL A 90 -3.26 -5.01 13.38
C VAL A 90 -3.01 -4.33 14.72
N LEU A 91 -1.74 -4.08 15.02
CA LEU A 91 -1.31 -3.22 16.10
C LEU A 91 -1.43 -1.77 15.63
N THR A 92 -2.26 -0.98 16.28
CA THR A 92 -2.42 0.44 15.99
C THR A 92 -1.87 1.30 17.11
N GLY A 93 -1.47 2.52 16.78
CA GLY A 93 -1.04 3.46 17.80
C GLY A 93 -1.08 4.91 17.37
N HIS A 94 -0.91 5.77 18.36
CA HIS A 94 -0.81 7.22 18.23
C HIS A 94 0.53 7.67 18.79
N CYS A 95 1.28 8.44 18.01
CA CYS A 95 2.54 9.03 18.41
C CYS A 95 2.38 10.53 18.68
N THR A 96 2.83 11.00 19.83
CA THR A 96 2.82 12.41 20.21
C THR A 96 4.24 12.92 20.45
N GLU A 97 4.48 14.19 20.11
CA GLU A 97 5.69 14.93 20.47
C GLU A 97 5.30 15.96 21.54
N LYS A 98 6.13 16.11 22.60
CA LYS A 98 5.81 17.05 23.69
C LYS A 98 5.68 18.47 23.14
N ASP A 99 4.55 19.12 23.42
CA ASP A 99 4.26 20.52 23.08
C ASP A 99 4.25 20.82 21.56
N HIS A 100 4.18 19.79 20.72
CA HIS A 100 4.24 19.90 19.26
C HIS A 100 3.18 19.02 18.57
N GLU A 101 2.98 19.24 17.28
CA GLU A 101 2.21 18.34 16.43
C GLU A 101 2.84 16.93 16.40
N PRO A 102 2.07 15.88 16.07
CA PRO A 102 2.62 14.54 15.90
C PRO A 102 3.86 14.53 14.98
N PRO A 103 4.90 13.75 15.31
CA PRO A 103 6.15 13.72 14.55
C PRO A 103 5.97 12.97 13.23
N ARG A 104 5.34 13.62 12.24
CA ARG A 104 5.03 13.03 10.94
C ARG A 104 6.29 12.56 10.20
N GLY A 105 6.22 11.37 9.63
CA GLY A 105 7.35 10.71 8.98
C GLY A 105 8.32 10.01 9.94
N LEU A 106 8.03 9.97 11.25
CA LEU A 106 8.84 9.22 12.20
C LEU A 106 8.76 7.74 11.88
N GLN A 107 9.91 7.15 11.62
CA GLN A 107 10.02 5.75 11.22
C GLN A 107 10.11 4.86 12.46
N LEU A 108 9.28 3.83 12.48
CA LEU A 108 9.19 2.87 13.58
C LEU A 108 9.50 1.48 13.05
N ILE A 109 10.12 0.66 13.89
CA ILE A 109 10.41 -0.74 13.62
C ILE A 109 9.87 -1.59 14.76
N LEU A 110 9.44 -2.80 14.43
CA LEU A 110 8.91 -3.77 15.37
C LEU A 110 9.51 -5.14 15.08
N GLY A 111 9.87 -5.84 16.14
CA GLY A 111 10.41 -7.18 16.04
C GLY A 111 10.38 -7.94 17.35
N THR A 112 11.07 -9.07 17.37
CA THR A 112 11.28 -9.89 18.57
C THR A 112 12.62 -9.56 19.21
N LYS A 113 12.90 -10.14 20.38
CA LYS A 113 14.21 -10.00 21.05
C LYS A 113 15.37 -10.52 20.19
N ASN A 114 15.13 -11.55 19.38
CA ASN A 114 16.16 -12.19 18.54
C ASN A 114 16.28 -11.51 17.16
N THR A 115 15.16 -11.02 16.63
CA THR A 115 15.07 -10.31 15.36
C THR A 115 14.39 -8.96 15.59
N PRO A 116 15.16 -7.90 15.93
CA PRO A 116 14.60 -6.60 16.31
C PRO A 116 13.81 -5.88 15.20
N HIS A 117 14.05 -6.25 13.94
CA HIS A 117 13.35 -5.71 12.79
C HIS A 117 12.66 -6.85 12.04
N LEU A 118 11.32 -6.80 12.01
CA LEU A 118 10.46 -7.70 11.23
C LEU A 118 9.43 -6.91 10.42
N VAL A 119 8.94 -5.81 10.99
CA VAL A 119 7.98 -4.91 10.35
C VAL A 119 8.43 -3.47 10.59
N ASP A 120 8.27 -2.62 9.58
CA ASP A 120 8.52 -1.20 9.64
C ASP A 120 7.29 -0.40 9.18
N THR A 121 7.20 0.85 9.64
CA THR A 121 6.16 1.79 9.22
C THR A 121 6.59 3.23 9.51
N LEU A 122 5.78 4.18 9.11
CA LEU A 122 5.93 5.60 9.45
C LEU A 122 4.71 6.13 10.20
N VAL A 123 4.95 7.13 11.05
CA VAL A 123 3.92 7.89 11.74
C VAL A 123 3.29 8.91 10.79
N MET A 124 1.97 8.87 10.64
CA MET A 124 1.20 9.83 9.86
C MET A 124 1.01 11.15 10.59
N ALA A 125 0.84 12.24 9.86
CA ALA A 125 0.52 13.56 10.45
C ALA A 125 -0.82 13.54 11.19
N ASN A 126 -1.84 12.89 10.62
CA ASN A 126 -3.15 12.79 11.22
C ASN A 126 -3.11 11.90 12.46
N LEU A 127 -3.39 12.49 13.63
CA LEU A 127 -3.47 11.83 14.93
C LEU A 127 -2.19 11.08 15.36
N GLY A 128 -1.05 11.32 14.70
CA GLY A 128 0.15 10.52 14.91
C GLY A 128 -0.06 9.03 14.63
N TYR A 129 -0.99 8.70 13.73
CA TYR A 129 -1.42 7.33 13.51
C TYR A 129 -0.32 6.48 12.88
N TRP A 130 -0.17 5.24 13.36
CA TRP A 130 0.64 4.21 12.72
C TRP A 130 -0.02 2.85 12.94
N GLN A 131 0.28 1.90 12.06
CA GLN A 131 -0.13 0.50 12.25
C GLN A 131 0.96 -0.46 11.77
N MET A 132 0.95 -1.66 12.34
CA MET A 132 1.81 -2.77 11.96
C MET A 132 1.08 -4.10 12.08
N LYS A 133 1.45 -5.07 11.24
CA LYS A 133 0.98 -6.45 11.39
C LYS A 133 1.68 -7.13 12.56
N VAL A 134 0.93 -7.83 13.38
CA VAL A 134 1.45 -8.58 14.54
C VAL A 134 0.73 -9.91 14.71
N PHE A 135 1.37 -10.80 15.44
CA PHE A 135 0.80 -12.07 15.91
C PHE A 135 0.74 -12.07 17.44
N PRO A 136 -0.08 -12.94 18.06
CA PRO A 136 -0.04 -13.14 19.50
C PRO A 136 1.39 -13.42 19.97
N GLY A 137 1.84 -12.70 21.01
CA GLY A 137 3.22 -12.78 21.47
C GLY A 137 3.78 -11.47 22.02
N VAL A 138 5.09 -11.47 22.26
CA VAL A 138 5.83 -10.32 22.83
C VAL A 138 6.69 -9.68 21.75
N TRP A 139 6.48 -8.39 21.54
CA TRP A 139 7.12 -7.56 20.53
C TRP A 139 7.88 -6.40 21.17
N TYR A 140 8.85 -5.86 20.44
CA TYR A 140 9.67 -4.73 20.87
C TYR A 140 9.60 -3.64 19.79
N LEU A 141 8.96 -2.52 20.13
CA LEU A 141 8.83 -1.34 19.27
C LEU A 141 10.00 -0.39 19.51
N GLN A 142 10.63 0.07 18.43
CA GLN A 142 11.79 0.94 18.47
C GLN A 142 11.69 2.03 17.39
N LEU A 143 12.45 3.11 17.57
CA LEU A 143 12.68 4.08 16.50
C LEU A 143 13.58 3.42 15.45
N ALA A 144 13.24 3.59 14.17
CA ALA A 144 14.08 3.07 13.10
C ALA A 144 15.47 3.74 13.11
N PRO A 145 16.56 2.98 12.89
CA PRO A 145 17.90 3.54 12.78
C PRO A 145 18.00 4.62 11.70
N GLY A 146 18.75 5.68 11.99
CA GLY A 146 18.90 6.85 11.12
C GLY A 146 18.18 8.06 11.70
N ARG A 147 17.61 8.91 10.84
CA ARG A 147 17.13 10.25 11.23
C ARG A 147 16.12 10.22 12.38
N SER A 148 15.24 9.22 12.43
CA SER A 148 14.26 9.04 13.53
C SER A 148 14.97 8.83 14.86
N SER A 149 15.88 7.86 14.95
CA SER A 149 16.68 7.62 16.16
C SER A 149 17.71 8.71 16.45
N ASP A 150 18.17 9.45 15.44
CA ASP A 150 19.16 10.53 15.60
C ASP A 150 18.53 11.78 16.21
N LEU A 151 17.27 12.05 15.90
CA LEU A 151 16.54 13.21 16.39
C LEU A 151 15.74 12.92 17.66
N TYR A 152 15.18 11.73 17.80
CA TYR A 152 14.19 11.43 18.85
C TYR A 152 14.66 10.33 19.81
N ILE A 153 14.05 10.34 21.00
CA ILE A 153 14.06 9.24 21.97
C ILE A 153 12.62 8.94 22.40
N LEU A 154 12.36 7.68 22.74
CA LEU A 154 11.08 7.27 23.32
C LEU A 154 10.98 7.77 24.76
N ARG A 155 9.85 8.34 25.14
CA ARG A 155 9.52 8.69 26.54
C ARG A 155 8.67 7.58 27.15
N GLU A 156 8.97 7.22 28.40
CA GLU A 156 8.05 6.45 29.22
C GLU A 156 7.11 7.35 30.03
N ASP A 157 5.89 6.87 30.27
CA ASP A 157 4.90 7.49 31.15
C ASP A 157 5.22 7.28 32.65
N LYS A 158 6.37 6.67 32.98
CA LYS A 158 6.77 6.43 34.36
C LYS A 158 7.64 7.58 34.88
N ASP A 159 7.06 8.30 35.83
CA ASP A 159 7.65 9.36 36.65
C ASP A 159 8.62 8.78 37.71
N ASP A 160 9.46 7.82 37.32
CA ASP A 160 10.44 7.20 38.22
C ASP A 160 11.84 7.57 37.74
N GLY A 161 12.61 8.23 38.61
CA GLY A 161 13.84 8.96 38.31
C GLY A 161 15.05 8.14 37.85
N SER A 162 14.84 6.99 37.19
CA SER A 162 15.90 6.22 36.54
C SER A 162 16.30 6.87 35.22
N GLN A 163 17.56 7.30 35.11
CA GLN A 163 18.14 7.96 33.93
C GLN A 163 18.32 7.06 32.69
N ASP A 164 17.94 5.78 32.75
CA ASP A 164 18.00 4.88 31.60
C ASP A 164 16.71 4.98 30.78
N MET A 165 16.72 5.87 29.79
CA MET A 165 15.65 5.96 28.79
C MET A 165 15.65 4.68 27.94
N PRO A 166 14.56 3.89 27.91
CA PRO A 166 14.57 2.64 27.19
C PRO A 166 14.62 2.88 25.68
N SER A 167 15.53 2.17 25.01
CA SER A 167 15.65 2.17 23.55
C SER A 167 14.48 1.46 22.85
N SER A 168 13.66 0.70 23.60
CA SER A 168 12.56 -0.09 23.06
C SER A 168 11.36 -0.16 24.02
N LYS A 169 10.15 -0.13 23.48
CA LYS A 169 8.89 -0.36 24.21
C LYS A 169 8.42 -1.80 24.01
N ARG A 170 8.26 -2.55 25.11
CA ARG A 170 7.73 -3.92 25.07
C ARG A 170 6.21 -3.92 24.89
N ILE A 171 5.72 -4.67 23.90
CA ILE A 171 4.30 -4.77 23.57
C ILE A 171 3.89 -6.25 23.59
N THR A 172 3.01 -6.61 24.50
CA THR A 172 2.36 -7.93 24.52
C THR A 172 1.03 -7.86 23.77
N ILE A 173 0.81 -8.83 22.88
CA ILE A 173 -0.44 -9.09 22.17
C ILE A 173 -1.00 -10.41 22.69
N ASP A 174 -2.04 -10.32 23.51
CA ASP A 174 -2.68 -11.43 24.23
C ASP A 174 -4.21 -11.44 24.04
N ASP A 175 -4.76 -10.55 23.20
CA ASP A 175 -6.19 -10.40 22.96
C ASP A 175 -6.48 -10.18 21.46
N LEU A 176 -7.50 -10.86 20.94
CA LEU A 176 -8.00 -10.69 19.57
C LEU A 176 -8.66 -9.33 19.34
N ARG A 177 -9.02 -8.61 20.41
CA ARG A 177 -9.47 -7.21 20.36
C ARG A 177 -8.34 -6.23 20.05
N GLY A 178 -7.11 -6.72 19.85
CA GLY A 178 -5.96 -5.90 19.54
C GLY A 178 -5.51 -5.04 20.71
N LYS A 179 -4.61 -4.11 20.43
CA LYS A 179 -4.04 -3.22 21.44
C LYS A 179 -3.77 -1.87 20.82
N LEU A 180 -4.31 -0.81 21.41
CA LEU A 180 -3.99 0.56 21.02
C LEU A 180 -2.77 1.04 21.81
N VAL A 181 -1.74 1.52 21.10
CA VAL A 181 -0.49 1.96 21.72
C VAL A 181 -0.35 3.48 21.63
N HIS A 182 -0.30 4.13 22.78
CA HIS A 182 0.14 5.52 22.85
C HIS A 182 1.67 5.57 23.00
N LEU A 183 2.32 6.32 22.12
CA LEU A 183 3.77 6.52 22.08
C LEU A 183 4.04 8.00 22.25
N ALA A 184 4.93 8.37 23.18
CA ALA A 184 5.41 9.73 23.31
C ALA A 184 6.90 9.76 22.94
N VAL A 185 7.29 10.76 22.16
CA VAL A 185 8.70 10.99 21.79
C VAL A 185 9.14 12.40 22.15
N VAL A 186 10.45 12.55 22.34
CA VAL A 186 11.09 13.83 22.65
C VAL A 186 12.33 13.97 21.80
N LYS A 187 12.59 15.16 21.30
CA LYS A 187 13.85 15.44 20.62
C LYS A 187 15.04 15.33 21.58
N LYS A 188 16.16 14.81 21.07
CA LYS A 188 17.42 14.76 21.81
C LYS A 188 17.93 16.18 22.08
N LYS A 189 18.68 16.32 23.17
CA LYS A 189 19.30 17.60 23.55
C LYS A 189 20.19 18.13 22.42
N GLY A 190 19.97 19.39 22.02
CA GLY A 190 20.70 20.03 20.91
C GLY A 190 20.12 19.75 19.52
N LYS A 191 19.02 18.99 19.43
CA LYS A 191 18.29 18.70 18.19
C LYS A 191 16.90 19.34 18.16
N GLU A 192 16.53 20.16 19.14
CA GLU A 192 15.17 20.68 19.34
C GLU A 192 14.66 21.46 18.12
N GLN A 193 15.55 22.19 17.45
CA GLN A 193 15.23 23.02 16.28
C GLN A 193 15.30 22.27 14.94
N GLU A 194 15.77 21.02 14.91
CA GLU A 194 15.86 20.25 13.66
C GLU A 194 14.49 19.67 13.29
N LYS A 195 14.04 19.91 12.05
CA LYS A 195 12.81 19.29 11.50
C LYS A 195 13.09 17.86 11.07
N LEU A 196 12.15 16.96 11.34
CA LEU A 196 12.23 15.57 10.90
C LEU A 196 12.19 15.46 9.37
N LEU A 197 11.22 16.12 8.74
CA LEU A 197 11.11 16.21 7.28
C LEU A 197 11.74 17.53 6.81
N VAL A 198 12.56 17.47 5.76
CA VAL A 198 13.17 18.64 5.14
C VAL A 198 12.31 19.05 3.95
N SER A 199 11.69 20.22 4.00
CA SER A 199 10.96 20.79 2.86
C SER A 199 11.96 21.18 1.76
N SER A 200 11.59 20.90 0.50
CA SER A 200 12.33 21.34 -0.69
C SER A 200 12.38 22.87 -0.86
N ASP A 201 11.55 23.61 -0.11
CA ASP A 201 11.42 25.06 -0.24
C ASP A 201 12.44 25.83 0.62
N ASP A 202 13.19 25.15 1.51
CA ASP A 202 14.28 25.76 2.30
C ASP A 202 15.62 25.81 1.52
N ASP A 203 15.53 25.94 0.19
CA ASP A 203 16.62 25.90 -0.79
C ASP A 203 17.21 27.29 -1.10
N ASP A 204 17.32 28.16 -0.09
CA ASP A 204 18.22 29.31 -0.15
C ASP A 204 19.27 29.21 0.97
N HIS A 205 20.54 29.13 0.55
CA HIS A 205 21.77 29.10 1.37
C HIS A 205 22.12 27.79 2.12
N SER A 206 22.57 26.73 1.40
CA SER A 206 23.73 25.85 1.77
C SER A 206 23.73 24.50 1.04
N GLN A 207 24.04 24.50 -0.27
CA GLN A 207 24.00 23.31 -1.13
C GLN A 207 25.12 22.27 -0.88
N GLU A 208 26.25 22.62 -0.25
CA GLU A 208 27.41 21.69 -0.17
C GLU A 208 27.43 20.77 1.06
N LYS A 209 26.93 21.19 2.24
CA LYS A 209 26.88 20.32 3.43
C LYS A 209 25.64 19.40 3.48
N LYS A 210 24.57 19.72 2.75
CA LYS A 210 23.26 19.02 2.83
C LYS A 210 23.20 17.72 2.00
N LYS A 211 23.84 17.67 0.82
CA LYS A 211 23.89 16.45 -0.02
C LYS A 211 24.61 15.27 0.64
N GLY A 212 25.60 15.53 1.51
CA GLY A 212 26.32 14.50 2.27
C GLY A 212 25.45 13.80 3.32
N ASN A 213 24.66 14.58 4.08
CA ASN A 213 23.76 14.03 5.10
C ASN A 213 22.55 13.30 4.49
N LEU A 214 22.01 13.76 3.35
CA LEU A 214 20.87 13.12 2.69
C LEU A 214 21.25 11.78 2.05
N LYS A 215 22.41 11.70 1.38
CA LYS A 215 22.94 10.42 0.91
C LYS A 215 23.26 9.48 2.08
N SER A 216 23.81 10.01 3.17
CA SER A 216 24.09 9.24 4.41
C SER A 216 22.81 8.67 5.05
N TRP A 217 21.73 9.46 5.11
CA TRP A 217 20.41 9.06 5.63
C TRP A 217 19.87 7.83 4.91
N ASN A 218 19.90 7.86 3.56
CA ASN A 218 19.42 6.75 2.74
C ASN A 218 20.38 5.56 2.74
N THR A 219 21.70 5.79 2.67
CA THR A 219 22.65 4.66 2.62
C THR A 219 22.72 3.87 3.91
N ASN A 220 22.59 4.51 5.08
CA ASN A 220 22.67 3.81 6.36
C ASN A 220 21.39 3.03 6.64
N PHE A 221 20.22 3.61 6.32
CA PHE A 221 18.94 2.92 6.44
C PHE A 221 18.80 1.77 5.44
N LEU A 222 19.13 1.96 4.15
CA LEU A 222 19.08 0.88 3.15
C LEU A 222 20.07 -0.26 3.46
N LYS A 223 21.29 0.04 3.91
CA LYS A 223 22.24 -1.00 4.35
C LYS A 223 21.71 -1.81 5.52
N TRP A 224 20.96 -1.17 6.42
CA TRP A 224 20.36 -1.85 7.55
C TRP A 224 19.11 -2.67 7.16
N ALA A 225 18.27 -2.15 6.26
CA ALA A 225 17.02 -2.80 5.86
C ALA A 225 17.19 -3.90 4.79
N THR A 226 18.26 -3.87 3.98
CA THR A 226 18.58 -4.92 3.00
C THR A 226 18.90 -6.27 3.65
N GLY A 227 19.23 -6.31 4.94
CA GLY A 227 19.43 -7.54 5.69
C GLY A 227 18.19 -8.44 5.85
N LEU A 228 16.99 -7.95 5.49
CA LEU A 228 15.73 -8.71 5.61
C LEU A 228 15.09 -9.13 4.27
N VAL A 229 15.46 -8.51 3.15
CA VAL A 229 14.80 -8.79 1.86
C VAL A 229 15.24 -10.14 1.27
N GLY A 230 16.26 -10.80 1.84
CA GLY A 230 16.70 -12.14 1.45
C GLY A 230 16.56 -13.14 2.59
N GLY A 231 15.49 -13.94 2.58
CA GLY A 231 15.24 -14.98 3.59
C GLY A 231 14.74 -16.30 3.00
N SER A 232 15.68 -17.14 2.53
CA SER A 232 15.67 -18.59 2.76
C SER A 232 17.14 -19.07 2.84
N GLU A 233 17.44 -19.93 3.81
CA GLU A 233 18.77 -20.20 4.37
C GLU A 233 19.77 -20.91 3.42
N HIS A 234 21.00 -20.38 3.28
CA HIS A 234 22.26 -20.97 3.77
C HIS A 234 23.47 -20.25 3.11
N SER A 235 24.40 -19.75 3.94
CA SER A 235 25.87 -19.92 3.83
C SER A 235 26.65 -18.70 4.34
N GLN A 236 27.67 -18.99 5.14
CA GLN A 236 28.54 -18.05 5.81
C GLN A 236 29.50 -17.32 4.86
N LYS A 237 29.77 -16.06 5.21
CA LYS A 237 30.86 -15.13 4.85
C LYS A 237 31.96 -15.57 3.88
N GLY A 238 32.19 -14.73 2.86
CA GLY A 238 33.47 -14.51 2.19
C GLY A 238 33.46 -13.14 1.48
N GLU A 239 34.48 -12.32 1.73
CA GLU A 239 34.67 -11.01 1.10
C GLU A 239 34.89 -11.12 -0.42
N GLY A 240 34.35 -10.14 -1.15
CA GLY A 240 34.79 -9.81 -2.50
C GLY A 240 33.99 -10.46 -3.63
N THR A 241 33.59 -9.61 -4.57
CA THR A 241 33.01 -9.91 -5.90
C THR A 241 31.50 -10.17 -5.94
N SER A 242 30.80 -9.21 -6.54
CA SER A 242 29.44 -9.34 -7.07
C SER A 242 29.34 -10.56 -7.97
N VAL A 243 28.66 -11.61 -7.53
CA VAL A 243 28.27 -12.74 -8.38
C VAL A 243 26.78 -13.01 -8.20
N GLU A 244 26.13 -13.01 -9.36
CA GLU A 244 24.74 -13.32 -9.66
C GLU A 244 24.29 -14.64 -9.01
N GLN A 245 23.21 -14.60 -8.23
CA GLN A 245 22.41 -15.80 -7.96
C GLN A 245 20.93 -15.50 -8.19
N GLY A 246 20.55 -15.69 -9.45
CA GLY A 246 19.19 -15.77 -9.96
C GLY A 246 19.30 -16.30 -11.38
N ASN A 247 18.69 -17.46 -11.65
CA ASN A 247 18.82 -18.26 -12.87
C ASN A 247 18.24 -17.58 -14.15
N SER A 248 18.10 -16.26 -14.17
CA SER A 248 17.38 -15.51 -15.20
C SER A 248 18.28 -14.80 -16.21
N GLY A 249 19.61 -14.82 -16.05
CA GLY A 249 20.54 -14.10 -16.95
C GLY A 249 20.29 -12.58 -17.00
N ARG A 250 19.45 -12.06 -16.09
CA ARG A 250 19.07 -10.65 -16.02
C ARG A 250 20.07 -9.88 -15.17
N ARG A 251 20.46 -8.69 -15.66
CA ARG A 251 21.53 -7.86 -15.07
C ARG A 251 21.08 -6.44 -14.85
N GLY A 252 21.62 -5.79 -13.82
CA GLY A 252 21.37 -4.39 -13.48
C GLY A 252 20.48 -4.21 -12.24
N LYS A 253 20.09 -2.96 -11.96
CA LYS A 253 19.26 -2.61 -10.79
C LYS A 253 17.85 -3.16 -10.95
N THR A 254 17.33 -3.82 -9.90
CA THR A 254 15.97 -4.38 -9.90
C THR A 254 14.92 -3.29 -10.15
N ILE A 255 13.98 -3.58 -11.05
CA ILE A 255 12.81 -2.74 -11.34
C ILE A 255 11.67 -3.20 -10.44
N ASN A 256 11.08 -2.27 -9.68
CA ASN A 256 9.94 -2.55 -8.82
C ASN A 256 8.65 -2.08 -9.49
N ILE A 257 7.74 -3.02 -9.74
CA ILE A 257 6.45 -2.74 -10.37
C ILE A 257 5.35 -3.16 -9.40
N PHE A 258 4.40 -2.28 -9.13
CA PHE A 258 3.22 -2.62 -8.35
C PHE A 258 1.96 -2.59 -9.19
N SER A 259 1.03 -3.48 -8.86
CA SER A 259 -0.25 -3.59 -9.54
C SER A 259 -1.33 -4.14 -8.62
N VAL A 260 -2.58 -4.03 -9.04
CA VAL A 260 -3.74 -4.55 -8.34
C VAL A 260 -4.71 -5.15 -9.36
N ALA A 261 -5.28 -6.30 -9.03
CA ALA A 261 -6.34 -6.94 -9.78
C ALA A 261 -7.45 -7.36 -8.81
N SER A 262 -8.70 -7.28 -9.25
CA SER A 262 -9.88 -7.79 -8.53
C SER A 262 -10.71 -8.59 -9.51
N GLY A 263 -10.92 -9.87 -9.20
CA GLY A 263 -11.64 -10.81 -10.05
C GLY A 263 -10.77 -11.53 -11.09
N HIS A 264 -11.23 -12.71 -11.49
CA HIS A 264 -10.42 -13.67 -12.28
C HIS A 264 -10.01 -13.14 -13.67
N LEU A 265 -10.84 -12.29 -14.29
CA LEU A 265 -10.52 -11.70 -15.59
C LEU A 265 -9.31 -10.74 -15.49
N TYR A 266 -9.32 -9.85 -14.51
CA TYR A 266 -8.21 -8.92 -14.29
C TYR A 266 -6.95 -9.64 -13.84
N GLU A 267 -7.07 -10.72 -13.06
CA GLU A 267 -5.91 -11.57 -12.71
C GLU A 267 -5.31 -12.26 -13.94
N ARG A 268 -6.13 -12.65 -14.91
CA ARG A 268 -5.63 -13.17 -16.18
C ARG A 268 -4.87 -12.08 -16.96
N PHE A 269 -5.41 -10.87 -17.04
CA PHE A 269 -4.71 -9.75 -17.67
C PHE A 269 -3.42 -9.41 -16.93
N LEU A 270 -3.43 -9.45 -15.60
CA LEU A 270 -2.25 -9.20 -14.78
C LEU A 270 -1.11 -10.15 -15.13
N LYS A 271 -1.39 -11.44 -15.35
CA LYS A 271 -0.38 -12.41 -15.81
C LYS A 271 0.19 -12.02 -17.17
N ILE A 272 -0.65 -11.55 -18.11
CA ILE A 272 -0.22 -11.10 -19.43
C ILE A 272 0.64 -9.83 -19.30
N MET A 273 0.25 -8.88 -18.46
CA MET A 273 1.01 -7.67 -18.16
C MET A 273 2.41 -8.03 -17.64
N MET A 274 2.49 -8.92 -16.65
CA MET A 274 3.77 -9.39 -16.09
C MET A 274 4.67 -10.01 -17.17
N LEU A 275 4.14 -10.91 -17.99
CA LEU A 275 4.89 -11.54 -19.07
C LEU A 275 5.35 -10.51 -20.12
N SER A 276 4.51 -9.53 -20.44
CA SER A 276 4.87 -8.47 -21.38
C SER A 276 6.04 -7.63 -20.85
N VAL A 277 6.10 -7.31 -19.56
CA VAL A 277 7.25 -6.64 -18.94
C VAL A 277 8.49 -7.52 -19.05
N LEU A 278 8.40 -8.78 -18.61
CA LEU A 278 9.55 -9.70 -18.51
C LEU A 278 10.18 -10.03 -19.87
N ASN A 279 9.38 -9.99 -20.93
CA ASN A 279 9.84 -10.18 -22.31
C ASN A 279 10.56 -8.94 -22.88
N ASN A 280 10.29 -7.75 -22.35
CA ASN A 280 10.82 -6.49 -22.86
C ASN A 280 11.91 -5.86 -21.97
N THR A 281 12.31 -6.52 -20.88
CA THR A 281 13.41 -6.05 -20.02
C THR A 281 14.44 -7.14 -19.72
N ARG A 282 15.72 -6.73 -19.67
CA ARG A 282 16.84 -7.57 -19.25
C ARG A 282 17.23 -7.37 -17.78
N ARG A 283 16.58 -6.45 -17.08
CA ARG A 283 16.84 -6.17 -15.65
C ARG A 283 16.01 -7.09 -14.76
N PRO A 284 16.50 -7.47 -13.56
CA PRO A 284 15.68 -8.17 -12.58
C PRO A 284 14.42 -7.37 -12.29
N VAL A 285 13.28 -8.04 -12.12
CA VAL A 285 11.98 -7.41 -11.84
C VAL A 285 11.43 -7.99 -10.54
N LYS A 286 10.97 -7.10 -9.66
CA LYS A 286 10.19 -7.45 -8.47
C LYS A 286 8.78 -6.89 -8.58
N PHE A 287 7.77 -7.77 -8.51
CA PHE A 287 6.37 -7.39 -8.56
C PHE A 287 5.76 -7.27 -7.16
N TRP A 288 4.97 -6.22 -6.94
CA TRP A 288 4.30 -5.94 -5.68
C TRP A 288 2.80 -5.95 -5.88
N PHE A 289 2.06 -6.71 -5.09
CA PHE A 289 0.60 -6.81 -5.24
C PHE A 289 -0.14 -6.57 -3.94
N ILE A 290 -1.30 -5.92 -4.04
CA ILE A 290 -2.19 -5.73 -2.91
C ILE A 290 -2.92 -7.04 -2.60
N LYS A 291 -2.48 -7.70 -1.54
CA LYS A 291 -2.87 -9.07 -1.17
C LYS A 291 -4.38 -9.28 -1.05
N ASN A 292 -5.10 -8.28 -0.52
CA ASN A 292 -6.52 -8.40 -0.15
C ASN A 292 -7.47 -8.55 -1.36
N TYR A 293 -7.00 -8.20 -2.56
CA TYR A 293 -7.84 -8.21 -3.77
C TYR A 293 -7.58 -9.40 -4.69
N LEU A 294 -6.50 -10.16 -4.41
CA LEU A 294 -6.14 -11.34 -5.17
C LEU A 294 -6.90 -12.56 -4.68
N SER A 295 -7.34 -13.38 -5.63
CA SER A 295 -7.96 -14.67 -5.42
C SER A 295 -6.95 -15.67 -4.84
N PRO A 296 -7.43 -16.67 -4.08
CA PRO A 296 -6.60 -17.78 -3.62
C PRO A 296 -5.89 -18.51 -4.78
N GLN A 297 -6.57 -18.64 -5.93
CA GLN A 297 -6.02 -19.28 -7.12
C GLN A 297 -4.81 -18.53 -7.67
N PHE A 298 -4.86 -17.19 -7.73
CA PHE A 298 -3.73 -16.40 -8.17
C PHE A 298 -2.56 -16.50 -7.19
N LYS A 299 -2.82 -16.42 -5.88
CA LYS A 299 -1.81 -16.58 -4.82
C LYS A 299 -1.12 -17.95 -4.88
N TYR A 300 -1.84 -19.01 -5.24
CA TYR A 300 -1.29 -20.35 -5.43
C TYR A 300 -0.40 -20.45 -6.68
N VAL A 301 -0.75 -19.76 -7.77
CA VAL A 301 -0.04 -19.87 -9.07
C VAL A 301 1.21 -18.98 -9.14
N ILE A 302 1.20 -17.80 -8.51
CA ILE A 302 2.31 -16.84 -8.64
C ILE A 302 3.70 -17.36 -8.21
N PRO A 303 3.88 -18.22 -7.18
CA PRO A 303 5.20 -18.76 -6.84
C PRO A 303 5.76 -19.64 -7.97
N HIS A 304 4.90 -20.41 -8.64
CA HIS A 304 5.30 -21.21 -9.80
C HIS A 304 5.70 -20.33 -10.98
N MET A 305 4.93 -19.26 -11.24
CA MET A 305 5.30 -18.28 -12.27
C MET A 305 6.62 -17.58 -11.95
N ALA A 306 6.86 -17.21 -10.69
CA ALA A 306 8.10 -16.56 -10.25
C ALA A 306 9.32 -17.45 -10.53
N LYS A 307 9.21 -18.75 -10.23
CA LYS A 307 10.25 -19.75 -10.51
C LYS A 307 10.48 -19.95 -12.01
N GLU A 308 9.42 -20.06 -12.79
CA GLU A 308 9.48 -20.32 -14.23
C GLU A 308 10.04 -19.12 -15.01
N TYR A 309 9.53 -17.92 -14.74
CA TYR A 309 9.89 -16.72 -15.49
C TYR A 309 11.02 -15.90 -14.85
N GLY A 310 11.51 -16.30 -13.66
CA GLY A 310 12.67 -15.71 -12.99
C GLY A 310 12.44 -14.27 -12.55
N PHE A 311 11.41 -14.03 -11.73
CA PHE A 311 11.13 -12.74 -11.09
C PHE A 311 10.89 -12.91 -9.58
N GLU A 312 11.04 -11.82 -8.82
CA GLU A 312 10.66 -11.78 -7.40
C GLU A 312 9.28 -11.17 -7.24
N TYR A 313 8.57 -11.52 -6.17
CA TYR A 313 7.32 -10.85 -5.84
C TYR A 313 7.10 -10.73 -4.34
N GLU A 314 6.25 -9.78 -3.97
CA GLU A 314 5.83 -9.60 -2.58
C GLU A 314 4.36 -9.17 -2.50
N LEU A 315 3.65 -9.73 -1.52
CA LEU A 315 2.24 -9.45 -1.28
C LEU A 315 2.13 -8.47 -0.11
N ILE A 316 1.76 -7.23 -0.42
CA ILE A 316 1.64 -6.14 0.55
C ILE A 316 0.19 -5.86 0.89
N THR A 317 -0.04 -5.31 2.07
CA THR A 317 -1.38 -4.91 2.51
C THR A 317 -1.26 -3.95 3.67
N TYR A 318 -2.23 -3.06 3.76
CA TYR A 318 -2.36 -2.05 4.80
C TYR A 318 -3.84 -1.95 5.14
N LYS A 319 -4.23 -1.94 6.41
CA LYS A 319 -5.65 -1.84 6.77
C LYS A 319 -6.10 -0.38 6.67
N TRP A 320 -7.30 -0.18 6.14
CA TRP A 320 -7.90 1.16 6.06
C TRP A 320 -8.01 1.78 7.47
N PRO A 321 -7.38 2.95 7.74
CA PRO A 321 -7.43 3.57 9.06
C PRO A 321 -8.85 4.00 9.44
N THR A 322 -9.23 3.85 10.70
CA THR A 322 -10.60 4.16 11.17
C THR A 322 -10.97 5.62 11.15
N TRP A 323 -9.98 6.51 11.24
CA TRP A 323 -10.19 7.95 11.17
C TRP A 323 -10.38 8.46 9.73
N LEU A 324 -10.03 7.66 8.71
CA LEU A 324 -10.14 8.05 7.31
C LEU A 324 -11.49 7.58 6.75
N HIS A 325 -12.25 8.47 6.13
CA HIS A 325 -13.59 8.19 5.62
C HIS A 325 -13.59 7.01 4.63
N LYS A 326 -14.23 5.90 4.98
CA LYS A 326 -14.19 4.66 4.19
C LYS A 326 -15.22 4.67 3.06
N GLN A 327 -14.80 4.26 1.86
CA GLN A 327 -15.70 4.04 0.73
C GLN A 327 -16.55 2.78 0.91
N LYS A 328 -17.78 2.78 0.40
CA LYS A 328 -18.69 1.63 0.43
C LYS A 328 -18.46 0.68 -0.74
N GLU A 329 -18.20 1.21 -1.93
CA GLU A 329 -17.99 0.44 -3.15
C GLU A 329 -16.57 -0.11 -3.25
N LYS A 330 -16.42 -1.42 -3.48
CA LYS A 330 -15.12 -2.09 -3.53
C LYS A 330 -14.16 -1.46 -4.56
N GLN A 331 -14.69 -1.08 -5.72
CA GLN A 331 -13.91 -0.44 -6.78
C GLN A 331 -13.28 0.88 -6.31
N ARG A 332 -14.03 1.74 -5.61
CA ARG A 332 -13.51 3.00 -5.07
C ARG A 332 -12.47 2.78 -3.98
N ILE A 333 -12.61 1.71 -3.19
CA ILE A 333 -11.60 1.31 -2.20
C ILE A 333 -10.31 0.91 -2.92
N ILE A 334 -10.38 0.07 -3.96
CA ILE A 334 -9.21 -0.35 -4.75
C ILE A 334 -8.49 0.87 -5.34
N TRP A 335 -9.24 1.80 -5.91
CA TRP A 335 -8.70 3.06 -6.43
C TRP A 335 -7.97 3.88 -5.37
N ALA A 336 -8.53 4.00 -4.16
CA ALA A 336 -7.87 4.68 -3.05
C ALA A 336 -6.54 4.02 -2.68
N TYR A 337 -6.50 2.68 -2.64
CA TYR A 337 -5.28 1.95 -2.32
C TYR A 337 -4.14 2.15 -3.33
N LYS A 338 -4.46 2.47 -4.58
CA LYS A 338 -3.43 2.81 -5.59
C LYS A 338 -2.63 4.06 -5.18
N ILE A 339 -3.20 4.99 -4.41
CA ILE A 339 -2.62 6.32 -4.22
C ILE A 339 -2.43 6.76 -2.76
N LEU A 340 -3.39 6.48 -1.86
CA LEU A 340 -3.42 7.09 -0.51
C LEU A 340 -2.39 6.52 0.47
N PHE A 341 -1.87 5.32 0.19
CA PHE A 341 -1.05 4.55 1.14
C PHE A 341 0.34 4.22 0.59
N LEU A 342 0.77 4.87 -0.50
CA LEU A 342 2.08 4.60 -1.13
C LEU A 342 3.26 4.80 -0.18
N ASP A 343 3.15 5.70 0.79
CA ASP A 343 4.18 5.96 1.79
C ASP A 343 4.32 4.82 2.82
N VAL A 344 3.23 4.15 3.18
CA VAL A 344 3.12 3.18 4.29
C VAL A 344 2.92 1.72 3.88
N ILE A 345 2.41 1.44 2.67
CA ILE A 345 2.11 0.07 2.24
C ILE A 345 3.36 -0.71 1.83
N PHE A 346 4.42 0.01 1.43
CA PHE A 346 5.71 -0.57 1.07
C PHE A 346 6.70 -0.45 2.24
N PRO A 347 7.62 -1.43 2.39
CA PRO A 347 8.73 -1.31 3.33
C PRO A 347 9.51 -0.01 3.12
N LEU A 348 10.06 0.55 4.20
CA LEU A 348 10.79 1.82 4.13
C LEU A 348 12.04 1.72 3.24
N ALA A 349 12.57 0.51 3.05
CA ALA A 349 13.74 0.23 2.22
C ALA A 349 13.49 0.44 0.72
N LEU A 350 12.24 0.36 0.27
CA LEU A 350 11.89 0.49 -1.13
C LEU A 350 12.02 1.95 -1.58
N GLU A 351 12.89 2.20 -2.57
CA GLU A 351 13.22 3.56 -3.00
C GLU A 351 12.26 4.13 -4.04
N LYS A 352 11.84 3.29 -5.00
CA LYS A 352 11.08 3.71 -6.17
C LYS A 352 10.21 2.55 -6.63
N VAL A 353 9.01 2.86 -7.12
CA VAL A 353 8.08 1.87 -7.68
C VAL A 353 7.34 2.45 -8.89
N ILE A 354 6.96 1.59 -9.82
CA ILE A 354 6.13 1.94 -10.97
C ILE A 354 4.77 1.26 -10.82
N PHE A 355 3.68 2.02 -10.94
CA PHE A 355 2.36 1.43 -11.07
C PHE A 355 2.08 1.06 -12.51
N VAL A 356 1.53 -0.14 -12.74
CA VAL A 356 1.01 -0.56 -14.04
C VAL A 356 -0.36 -1.21 -13.82
N ASP A 357 -1.41 -0.69 -14.45
CA ASP A 357 -2.73 -1.32 -14.42
C ASP A 357 -2.68 -2.74 -15.01
N ALA A 358 -3.50 -3.64 -14.47
CA ALA A 358 -3.46 -5.06 -14.81
C ALA A 358 -3.82 -5.37 -16.28
N ASP A 359 -4.53 -4.47 -16.97
CA ASP A 359 -4.96 -4.62 -18.36
C ASP A 359 -3.95 -4.09 -19.40
N GLN A 360 -2.79 -3.62 -18.95
CA GLN A 360 -1.76 -3.05 -19.83
C GLN A 360 -0.90 -4.13 -20.51
N ILE A 361 -0.43 -3.82 -21.73
CA ILE A 361 0.61 -4.59 -22.43
C ILE A 361 1.83 -3.70 -22.61
N VAL A 362 2.95 -4.10 -22.00
CA VAL A 362 4.21 -3.36 -22.06
C VAL A 362 5.06 -3.87 -23.22
N ARG A 363 5.54 -2.94 -24.07
CA ARG A 363 6.38 -3.22 -25.25
C ARG A 363 7.74 -2.53 -25.22
N ALA A 364 8.01 -1.75 -24.17
CA ALA A 364 9.26 -1.02 -23.99
C ALA A 364 9.98 -1.56 -22.74
N ASP A 365 11.28 -1.28 -22.62
CA ASP A 365 12.01 -1.62 -21.41
C ASP A 365 11.57 -0.70 -20.25
N MET A 366 10.93 -1.28 -19.24
CA MET A 366 10.51 -0.56 -18.03
C MET A 366 11.70 0.05 -17.26
N GLY A 367 12.93 -0.36 -17.56
CA GLY A 367 14.14 0.25 -17.03
C GLY A 367 14.26 1.74 -17.39
N GLU A 368 13.82 2.14 -18.59
CA GLU A 368 13.83 3.55 -19.02
C GLU A 368 12.94 4.41 -18.12
N LEU A 369 11.75 3.88 -17.81
CA LEU A 369 10.78 4.56 -16.96
C LEU A 369 11.24 4.57 -15.49
N TYR A 370 11.90 3.50 -15.04
CA TYR A 370 12.44 3.40 -13.69
C TYR A 370 13.59 4.40 -13.44
N ASP A 371 14.43 4.62 -14.44
CA ASP A 371 15.58 5.51 -14.35
C ASP A 371 15.24 6.98 -14.70
N MET A 372 13.99 7.25 -15.09
CA MET A 372 13.52 8.61 -15.39
C MET A 372 13.80 9.56 -14.22
N ASP A 373 14.42 10.70 -14.55
CA ASP A 373 14.60 11.82 -13.63
C ASP A 373 13.26 12.55 -13.45
N LEU A 374 12.74 12.53 -12.22
CA LEU A 374 11.50 13.21 -11.86
C LEU A 374 11.71 14.70 -11.53
N GLY A 375 12.94 15.22 -11.63
CA GLY A 375 13.25 16.63 -11.37
C GLY A 375 12.96 17.03 -9.92
N GLY A 376 13.24 16.14 -8.97
CA GLY A 376 12.99 16.33 -7.54
C GLY A 376 11.52 16.17 -7.11
N ARG A 377 10.64 15.72 -8.01
CA ARG A 377 9.21 15.53 -7.72
C ARG A 377 8.93 14.10 -7.24
N PRO A 378 8.00 13.90 -6.28
CA PRO A 378 7.71 12.59 -5.68
C PRO A 378 7.09 11.56 -6.63
N TYR A 379 6.44 11.99 -7.72
CA TYR A 379 5.86 11.06 -8.70
C TYR A 379 5.74 11.69 -10.09
N GLY A 380 5.49 10.86 -11.10
CA GLY A 380 5.28 11.27 -12.50
C GLY A 380 4.15 10.49 -13.15
N TYR A 381 3.29 11.18 -13.90
CA TYR A 381 2.11 10.59 -14.56
C TYR A 381 2.13 10.82 -16.07
N THR A 382 1.53 9.90 -16.84
CA THR A 382 1.29 10.11 -18.28
C THR A 382 0.06 10.98 -18.52
N PRO A 383 0.15 12.04 -19.35
CA PRO A 383 -1.00 12.85 -19.74
C PRO A 383 -1.89 12.11 -20.75
N PHE A 384 -3.16 12.49 -20.82
CA PHE A 384 -4.12 11.94 -21.78
C PHE A 384 -3.74 12.29 -23.22
N CYS A 385 -3.98 11.37 -24.16
CA CYS A 385 -3.74 11.58 -25.59
C CYS A 385 -4.74 12.57 -26.23
N ASP A 386 -4.25 13.49 -27.05
CA ASP A 386 -5.05 14.47 -27.81
C ASP A 386 -4.95 14.28 -29.34
N ASN A 387 -4.35 13.18 -29.79
CA ASN A 387 -4.04 12.91 -31.19
C ASN A 387 -5.26 12.58 -32.07
N ASN A 388 -6.31 11.99 -31.49
CA ASN A 388 -7.53 11.64 -32.23
C ASN A 388 -8.59 12.75 -32.10
N LYS A 389 -8.93 13.46 -33.19
CA LYS A 389 -9.91 14.57 -33.18
C LYS A 389 -11.36 14.08 -33.04
N ASP A 390 -11.68 12.88 -33.53
CA ASP A 390 -13.05 12.33 -33.46
C ASP A 390 -13.50 12.08 -32.01
N MET A 391 -12.54 11.99 -31.08
CA MET A 391 -12.79 11.80 -29.66
C MET A 391 -12.94 13.11 -28.88
N ASP A 392 -12.85 14.29 -29.50
CA ASP A 392 -12.89 15.58 -28.79
C ASP A 392 -14.19 15.78 -27.98
N GLY A 393 -15.33 15.28 -28.48
CA GLY A 393 -16.61 15.36 -27.78
C GLY A 393 -16.66 14.60 -26.43
N TYR A 394 -15.81 13.58 -26.25
CA TYR A 394 -15.72 12.79 -25.01
C TYR A 394 -14.69 13.34 -24.02
N ARG A 395 -13.91 14.36 -24.41
CA ARG A 395 -12.86 14.96 -23.56
C ARG A 395 -13.46 15.94 -22.58
N PHE A 396 -14.17 15.41 -21.58
CA PHE A 396 -14.84 16.21 -20.54
C PHE A 396 -13.89 17.18 -19.82
N TRP A 397 -12.58 16.87 -19.73
CA TRP A 397 -11.59 17.74 -19.10
C TRP A 397 -11.26 19.02 -19.89
N LYS A 398 -11.66 19.12 -21.15
CA LYS A 398 -11.51 20.34 -21.97
C LYS A 398 -12.66 21.34 -21.79
N GLN A 399 -13.67 21.03 -20.97
CA GLN A 399 -14.86 21.86 -20.77
C GLN A 399 -15.24 21.99 -19.28
N GLY A 400 -16.10 22.97 -18.98
CA GLY A 400 -16.67 23.20 -17.65
C GLY A 400 -15.62 23.35 -16.53
N PHE A 401 -15.94 22.78 -15.38
CA PHE A 401 -15.12 22.81 -14.17
C PHE A 401 -13.65 22.42 -14.42
N TRP A 402 -13.40 21.33 -15.15
CA TRP A 402 -12.04 20.84 -15.38
C TRP A 402 -11.19 21.82 -16.19
N LYS A 403 -11.75 22.49 -17.19
CA LYS A 403 -10.99 23.48 -17.98
C LYS A 403 -10.54 24.65 -17.10
N GLU A 404 -11.44 25.14 -16.26
CA GLU A 404 -11.20 26.27 -15.35
C GLU A 404 -10.22 25.87 -14.24
N HIS A 405 -10.40 24.67 -13.69
CA HIS A 405 -9.53 24.11 -12.66
C HIS A 405 -8.14 23.81 -13.20
N LEU A 406 -7.98 23.26 -14.41
CA LEU A 406 -6.66 22.90 -14.94
C LEU A 406 -5.80 24.10 -15.34
N ARG A 407 -6.40 25.25 -15.65
CA ARG A 407 -5.70 26.49 -16.09
C ARG A 407 -4.60 26.23 -17.15
N GLY A 408 -4.91 25.40 -18.13
CA GLY A 408 -3.99 25.05 -19.23
C GLY A 408 -3.03 23.89 -18.95
N ARG A 409 -3.05 23.30 -17.75
CA ARG A 409 -2.28 22.09 -17.44
C ARG A 409 -2.92 20.84 -18.07
N PRO A 410 -2.12 19.83 -18.45
CA PRO A 410 -2.65 18.60 -19.03
C PRO A 410 -3.42 17.79 -17.97
N TYR A 411 -4.40 17.01 -18.44
CA TYR A 411 -5.11 16.01 -17.65
C TYR A 411 -4.35 14.68 -17.70
N HIS A 412 -4.13 14.04 -16.56
CA HIS A 412 -3.33 12.80 -16.45
C HIS A 412 -4.16 11.54 -16.23
N ILE A 413 -3.58 10.39 -16.58
CA ILE A 413 -4.19 9.06 -16.46
C ILE A 413 -3.44 8.26 -15.39
N SER A 414 -4.16 7.59 -14.49
CA SER A 414 -3.59 6.77 -13.41
C SER A 414 -3.24 5.33 -13.78
N ALA A 415 -3.27 4.97 -15.07
CA ALA A 415 -2.97 3.62 -15.54
C ALA A 415 -1.47 3.28 -15.51
N LEU A 416 -0.62 4.32 -15.56
CA LEU A 416 0.83 4.21 -15.52
C LEU A 416 1.42 5.44 -14.83
N TYR A 417 2.17 5.24 -13.75
CA TYR A 417 2.90 6.30 -13.08
C TYR A 417 4.10 5.77 -12.31
N VAL A 418 5.08 6.65 -12.09
CA VAL A 418 6.31 6.37 -11.33
C VAL A 418 6.25 7.12 -10.02
N VAL A 419 6.68 6.47 -8.93
CA VAL A 419 6.73 7.07 -7.60
C VAL A 419 8.14 6.91 -7.04
N ASP A 420 8.79 8.03 -6.75
CA ASP A 420 9.99 8.07 -5.92
C ASP A 420 9.55 8.06 -4.46
N LEU A 421 9.57 6.89 -3.83
CA LEU A 421 9.06 6.68 -2.48
C LEU A 421 9.88 7.42 -1.43
N LEU A 422 11.19 7.60 -1.66
CA LEU A 422 12.03 8.39 -0.78
C LEU A 422 11.55 9.84 -0.78
N LYS A 423 11.39 10.42 -1.98
CA LYS A 423 10.92 11.80 -2.10
C LYS A 423 9.47 11.95 -1.64
N PHE A 424 8.63 10.96 -1.91
CA PHE A 424 7.22 10.94 -1.50
C PHE A 424 7.05 10.96 0.03
N ARG A 425 7.88 10.18 0.75
CA ARG A 425 7.91 10.18 2.22
C ARG A 425 8.55 11.45 2.77
N GLU A 426 9.63 11.94 2.14
CA GLU A 426 10.33 13.17 2.56
C GLU A 426 9.41 14.41 2.48
N THR A 427 8.60 14.53 1.42
CA THR A 427 7.69 15.66 1.23
C THR A 427 6.32 15.48 1.90
N ALA A 428 6.13 14.39 2.65
CA ALA A 428 4.83 14.01 3.25
C ALA A 428 3.67 14.01 2.24
N ALA A 429 3.92 13.64 0.98
CA ALA A 429 2.91 13.66 -0.07
C ALA A 429 1.68 12.79 0.28
N GLY A 430 1.90 11.64 0.92
CA GLY A 430 0.84 10.72 1.36
C GLY A 430 -0.13 11.33 2.38
N ASP A 431 0.38 12.01 3.42
CA ASP A 431 -0.47 12.68 4.42
C ASP A 431 -1.34 13.74 3.77
N ASN A 432 -0.76 14.53 2.88
CA ASN A 432 -1.52 15.60 2.26
C ASN A 432 -2.60 15.07 1.30
N LEU A 433 -2.32 13.98 0.58
CA LEU A 433 -3.34 13.29 -0.24
C LEU A 433 -4.50 12.80 0.63
N ARG A 434 -4.21 12.22 1.80
CA ARG A 434 -5.23 11.76 2.76
C ARG A 434 -6.07 12.92 3.32
N VAL A 435 -5.47 14.08 3.59
CA VAL A 435 -6.21 15.28 4.05
C VAL A 435 -7.17 15.82 2.98
N ILE A 436 -6.71 15.92 1.72
CA ILE A 436 -7.60 16.28 0.61
C ILE A 436 -8.70 15.23 0.47
N TYR A 437 -8.35 13.96 0.65
CA TYR A 437 -9.32 12.86 0.60
C TYR A 437 -10.41 12.96 1.62
N GLU A 438 -10.06 13.22 2.86
CA GLU A 438 -11.02 13.36 3.94
C GLU A 438 -11.97 14.55 3.71
N THR A 439 -11.50 15.59 3.04
CA THR A 439 -12.30 16.78 2.73
C THR A 439 -13.29 16.51 1.59
N LEU A 440 -12.80 15.96 0.47
CA LEU A 440 -13.63 15.76 -0.74
C LEU A 440 -14.61 14.59 -0.58
N SER A 441 -14.17 13.48 0.03
CA SER A 441 -14.93 12.23 0.05
C SER A 441 -16.25 12.27 0.81
N LYS A 442 -16.53 13.37 1.54
CA LYS A 442 -17.81 13.62 2.23
C LYS A 442 -18.96 13.88 1.26
N ASP A 443 -18.68 14.38 0.06
CA ASP A 443 -19.67 14.46 -1.01
C ASP A 443 -19.62 13.17 -1.85
N PRO A 444 -20.70 12.35 -1.88
CA PRO A 444 -20.74 11.13 -2.68
C PRO A 444 -20.55 11.35 -4.18
N ASN A 445 -20.91 12.52 -4.71
CA ASN A 445 -20.81 12.85 -6.13
C ASN A 445 -19.42 13.37 -6.53
N SER A 446 -18.58 13.70 -5.55
CA SER A 446 -17.18 14.02 -5.80
C SER A 446 -16.40 12.75 -6.16
N LEU A 447 -15.23 12.93 -6.79
CA LEU A 447 -14.24 11.86 -7.02
C LEU A 447 -14.80 10.72 -7.87
N SER A 448 -15.31 11.08 -9.05
CA SER A 448 -15.93 10.16 -10.00
C SER A 448 -15.03 8.95 -10.30
N ASN A 449 -13.74 9.15 -10.49
CA ASN A 449 -12.75 8.08 -10.61
C ASN A 449 -11.65 8.26 -9.57
N LEU A 450 -11.77 7.71 -8.37
CA LEU A 450 -10.92 8.11 -7.23
C LEU A 450 -9.39 8.00 -7.44
N ASP A 451 -8.91 7.12 -8.32
CA ASP A 451 -7.50 6.96 -8.68
C ASP A 451 -7.06 7.83 -9.87
N GLN A 452 -7.93 8.00 -10.86
CA GLN A 452 -7.73 8.92 -11.99
C GLN A 452 -8.11 10.35 -11.64
N ALA A 453 -8.80 10.55 -10.51
CA ALA A 453 -9.50 11.76 -10.17
C ALA A 453 -8.44 12.82 -10.06
N SER A 454 -8.35 13.45 -11.20
CA SER A 454 -8.11 14.83 -11.45
C SER A 454 -8.53 15.78 -10.33
N GLU A 455 -9.37 15.38 -9.38
CA GLU A 455 -9.64 16.12 -8.16
C GLU A 455 -8.51 15.95 -7.13
N TYR A 456 -8.07 14.73 -6.80
CA TYR A 456 -6.97 14.49 -5.85
C TYR A 456 -5.66 15.04 -6.32
N SER A 457 -5.32 14.66 -7.54
CA SER A 457 -4.06 15.01 -8.14
C SER A 457 -4.12 16.51 -8.48
N HIS A 458 -5.12 17.03 -9.21
CA HIS A 458 -5.16 18.47 -9.58
C HIS A 458 -5.57 19.47 -8.49
N TRP A 459 -6.21 19.08 -7.38
CA TRP A 459 -6.30 19.98 -6.20
C TRP A 459 -4.95 20.11 -5.51
N TRP A 460 -4.18 19.03 -5.38
CA TRP A 460 -2.77 19.08 -4.94
C TRP A 460 -1.88 19.83 -5.94
N PHE A 461 -2.17 19.72 -7.24
CA PHE A 461 -1.32 20.30 -8.28
C PHE A 461 -1.36 21.83 -8.30
N HIS A 462 -2.46 22.48 -7.89
CA HIS A 462 -2.50 23.95 -7.90
C HIS A 462 -1.52 24.57 -6.90
N PHE A 463 -1.22 23.88 -5.81
CA PHE A 463 -0.42 24.45 -4.73
C PHE A 463 1.09 24.20 -4.87
N LEU A 464 1.53 23.10 -5.50
CA LEU A 464 2.94 22.76 -5.63
C LEU A 464 3.22 22.12 -7.00
N ASN A 465 4.40 22.36 -7.57
CA ASN A 465 4.97 21.63 -8.72
C ASN A 465 5.20 20.14 -8.37
N ALA A 466 4.13 19.42 -7.99
CA ALA A 466 4.21 18.21 -7.20
C ALA A 466 4.55 16.95 -8.01
N PHE A 467 4.48 16.99 -9.34
CA PHE A 467 4.71 15.81 -10.16
C PHE A 467 5.19 16.11 -11.57
N LEU A 468 5.86 15.16 -12.20
CA LEU A 468 6.34 15.28 -13.58
C LEU A 468 5.26 14.82 -14.57
N SER A 469 4.96 15.65 -15.57
CA SER A 469 4.18 15.19 -16.73
C SER A 469 5.09 14.40 -17.65
N MET A 470 4.92 13.07 -17.67
CA MET A 470 5.73 12.18 -18.48
C MET A 470 5.41 12.35 -19.99
N PRO A 471 6.35 12.03 -20.88
CA PRO A 471 6.10 12.03 -22.32
C PRO A 471 4.89 11.17 -22.73
N ARG A 472 4.10 11.67 -23.69
CA ARG A 472 2.93 10.95 -24.25
C ARG A 472 3.20 9.55 -24.83
N PRO A 473 4.36 9.20 -25.43
CA PRO A 473 4.54 7.87 -26.00
C PRO A 473 4.49 6.72 -24.97
N TYR A 474 4.59 7.00 -23.66
CA TYR A 474 4.58 5.98 -22.62
C TYR A 474 3.23 5.28 -22.41
N CYS A 475 2.11 5.88 -22.81
CA CYS A 475 0.80 5.24 -22.71
C CYS A 475 -0.02 5.48 -23.99
N ARG A 476 -0.59 4.41 -24.55
CA ARG A 476 -1.44 4.45 -25.73
C ARG A 476 -2.60 3.48 -25.58
N VAL A 477 -3.80 3.93 -25.94
CA VAL A 477 -4.96 3.05 -26.07
C VAL A 477 -4.90 2.40 -27.45
N ILE A 478 -4.81 1.07 -27.50
CA ILE A 478 -4.92 0.29 -28.73
C ILE A 478 -6.29 -0.37 -28.73
N ARG A 479 -7.08 -0.13 -29.77
CA ARG A 479 -8.31 -0.91 -30.01
C ARG A 479 -7.87 -2.28 -30.52
N ILE A 480 -8.10 -3.32 -29.73
CA ILE A 480 -7.93 -4.71 -30.17
C ILE A 480 -9.08 -5.08 -31.09
#